data_AF-A0A2T0RIL1-F1
#
_entry.id   AF-A0A2T0RIL1-F1
#
_cell.length_a   1.000
_cell.length_b   1.000
_cell.length_c   1.000
_cell.angle_alpha   90.00
_cell.angle_beta   90.00
_cell.angle_gamma   90.00
#
_symmetry.space_group_name_H-M   'P 1'
#
loop_
_entity.id
_entity.type
_entity.pdbx_description
1 polymer ?
#
loop_
_entity_poly.entity_id
_entity_poly.type
_entity_poly.pdbx_seq_one_letter_code
_entity_poly.pdbx_strand_id
1 'polypeptide(L)'
;MGDKRRNSVVDTHRDNHWVIAKWHIQFLFSERLLVSIKHRSNSPNWFEDTDVAIDYMAQLEICFNSINAFHKSFGSLPVIGDRLFNEDTGLVIKDRSIDGGLRTITFVLSD
;
A
#
# COMPACT_ATOMS: atom_id res chain seq x y z
N MET A 1 12.41 -26.76 -0.87
CA MET A 1 11.25 -26.79 -1.78
C MET A 1 10.66 -25.39 -1.78
N GLY A 2 11.21 -24.53 -2.64
CA GLY A 2 10.93 -23.10 -2.64
C GLY A 2 9.67 -22.80 -3.43
N ASP A 3 8.69 -22.20 -2.76
CA ASP A 3 7.45 -21.76 -3.37
C ASP A 3 7.78 -20.61 -4.34
N LYS A 4 7.89 -20.94 -5.64
CA LYS A 4 7.99 -19.96 -6.73
C LYS A 4 6.64 -19.24 -6.81
N ARG A 5 6.45 -18.22 -5.98
CA ARG A 5 5.36 -17.26 -6.19
C ARG A 5 5.60 -16.58 -7.53
N ARG A 6 4.67 -16.78 -8.45
CA ARG A 6 4.60 -16.07 -9.73
C ARG A 6 4.53 -14.58 -9.41
N ASN A 7 5.59 -13.83 -9.74
CA ASN A 7 5.59 -12.38 -9.79
C ASN A 7 4.57 -11.94 -10.85
N SER A 8 3.31 -11.78 -10.44
CA SER A 8 2.36 -11.00 -11.22
C SER A 8 2.66 -9.53 -10.94
N VAL A 9 2.66 -8.71 -11.98
CA VAL A 9 3.15 -7.32 -12.09
C VAL A 9 2.49 -6.30 -11.11
N VAL A 10 1.74 -6.77 -10.13
CA VAL A 10 0.99 -6.00 -9.12
C VAL A 10 1.17 -6.68 -7.76
N ASP A 11 2.30 -6.41 -7.09
CA ASP A 11 2.57 -7.01 -5.78
C ASP A 11 1.68 -6.36 -4.72
N THR A 12 0.81 -7.19 -4.12
CA THR A 12 -0.03 -6.77 -3.00
C THR A 12 0.75 -6.78 -1.72
N HIS A 13 0.91 -5.61 -1.11
CA HIS A 13 1.58 -5.45 0.17
C HIS A 13 0.59 -5.68 1.29
N ARG A 14 0.93 -6.64 2.17
CA ARG A 14 0.06 -7.12 3.24
C ARG A 14 0.89 -7.27 4.50
N ASP A 15 0.32 -6.85 5.63
CA ASP A 15 0.80 -7.19 6.96
C ASP A 15 -0.37 -7.78 7.76
N ASN A 16 -0.09 -8.80 8.57
CA ASN A 16 -1.11 -9.47 9.38
C ASN A 16 -1.72 -8.54 10.45
N HIS A 17 -1.01 -7.48 10.84
CA HIS A 17 -1.46 -6.50 11.82
C HIS A 17 -2.26 -5.36 11.19
N TRP A 18 -2.29 -5.25 9.86
CA TRP A 18 -3.07 -4.23 9.16
C TRP A 18 -4.54 -4.61 9.11
N VAL A 19 -5.22 -4.43 10.25
CA VAL A 19 -6.63 -4.77 10.42
C VAL A 19 -7.40 -3.60 11.00
N ILE A 20 -8.48 -3.20 10.33
CA ILE A 20 -9.41 -2.17 10.80
C ILE A 20 -10.82 -2.77 10.82
N ALA A 21 -11.48 -2.71 11.97
CA ALA A 21 -12.84 -3.22 12.13
C ALA A 21 -13.04 -4.67 11.61
N LYS A 22 -12.06 -5.56 11.82
CA LYS A 22 -12.01 -6.96 11.34
C LYS A 22 -11.85 -7.12 9.81
N TRP A 23 -11.49 -6.06 9.10
CA TRP A 23 -11.11 -6.08 7.70
C TRP A 23 -9.60 -5.94 7.56
N HIS A 24 -8.99 -6.79 6.74
CA HIS A 24 -7.58 -6.66 6.37
C HIS A 24 -7.40 -5.52 5.38
N ILE A 25 -6.41 -4.67 5.65
CA ILE A 25 -6.02 -3.56 4.78
C ILE A 25 -4.80 -3.97 3.99
N GLN A 26 -4.85 -3.74 2.68
CA GLN A 26 -3.78 -4.08 1.76
C GLN A 26 -3.49 -2.90 0.85
N PHE A 27 -2.25 -2.83 0.36
CA PHE A 27 -1.83 -1.77 -0.54
C PHE A 27 -1.31 -2.32 -1.85
N LEU A 28 -1.55 -1.55 -2.89
CA LEU A 28 -0.97 -1.72 -4.21
C LEU A 28 -0.35 -0.42 -4.65
N PHE A 29 0.85 -0.48 -5.20
CA PHE A 29 1.40 0.68 -5.90
C PHE A 29 0.85 0.72 -7.32
N SER A 30 0.42 1.91 -7.74
CA SER A 30 0.07 2.15 -9.14
C SER A 30 1.30 1.98 -10.04
N GLU A 31 1.08 1.72 -11.33
CA GLU A 31 2.16 1.57 -12.31
C GLU A 31 3.10 2.78 -12.33
N ARG A 32 2.55 4.00 -12.25
CA ARG A 32 3.34 5.24 -12.21
C ARG A 32 4.27 5.25 -11.00
N LEU A 33 3.74 4.96 -9.81
CA LEU A 33 4.52 4.90 -8.59
C LEU A 33 5.59 3.79 -8.66
N LEU A 34 5.27 2.62 -9.22
CA LEU A 34 6.23 1.54 -9.44
C LEU A 34 7.36 1.93 -10.40
N VAL A 35 7.08 2.71 -11.44
CA VAL A 35 8.12 3.26 -12.33
C VAL A 35 9.04 4.19 -11.55
N SER A 36 8.49 5.09 -10.72
CA SER A 36 9.27 5.98 -9.86
C SER A 36 10.13 5.20 -8.86
N ILE A 37 9.59 4.16 -8.22
CA ILE A 37 10.33 3.27 -7.31
C ILE A 37 11.50 2.61 -8.04
N LYS A 38 11.25 2.02 -9.22
CA LYS A 38 12.27 1.35 -10.03
C LYS A 38 13.37 2.30 -10.49
N HIS A 39 13.05 3.56 -10.81
CA HIS A 39 14.05 4.56 -11.15
C HIS A 39 14.98 4.93 -9.99
N ARG A 40 14.51 4.78 -8.73
CA ARG A 40 15.32 5.01 -7.54
C ARG A 40 16.15 3.79 -7.12
N SER A 41 15.81 2.61 -7.63
CA SER A 41 16.49 1.37 -7.31
C SER A 41 17.71 1.13 -8.19
N ASN A 42 18.77 0.59 -7.58
CA ASN A 42 19.94 0.10 -8.28
C ASN A 42 19.74 -1.31 -8.86
N SER A 43 18.61 -1.96 -8.56
CA SER A 43 18.25 -3.29 -9.05
C SER A 43 17.05 -3.22 -10.01
N PRO A 44 17.02 -4.05 -11.08
CA PRO A 44 15.81 -4.25 -11.88
C PRO A 44 14.63 -4.77 -11.06
N ASN A 45 14.92 -5.54 -10.00
CA ASN A 45 13.94 -5.95 -9.01
C ASN A 45 14.08 -5.05 -7.79
N TRP A 46 13.25 -4.01 -7.71
CA TRP A 46 13.35 -2.99 -6.67
C TRP A 46 13.23 -3.55 -5.25
N PHE A 47 12.56 -4.70 -5.06
CA PHE A 47 12.47 -5.37 -3.76
C PHE A 47 13.80 -5.94 -3.27
N GLU A 48 14.77 -6.15 -4.15
CA GLU A 48 16.13 -6.62 -3.79
C GLU A 48 17.04 -5.46 -3.37
N ASP A 49 16.63 -4.22 -3.64
CA ASP A 49 17.31 -3.03 -3.15
C ASP A 49 16.79 -2.71 -1.74
N THR A 50 17.56 -3.13 -0.74
CA THR A 50 17.18 -3.05 0.68
C THR A 50 16.78 -1.64 1.09
N ASP A 51 17.48 -0.61 0.64
CA ASP A 51 17.23 0.77 1.04
C ASP A 51 15.88 1.24 0.48
N VAL A 52 15.64 1.01 -0.81
CA VAL A 52 14.36 1.34 -1.46
C VAL A 52 13.21 0.54 -0.86
N ALA A 53 13.41 -0.76 -0.63
CA ALA A 53 12.39 -1.61 -0.03
C ALA A 53 12.00 -1.14 1.38
N ILE A 54 12.98 -0.81 2.23
CA ILE A 54 12.74 -0.30 3.59
C ILE A 54 11.97 1.02 3.53
N ASP A 55 12.39 1.96 2.69
CA ASP A 55 11.74 3.27 2.55
C ASP A 55 10.25 3.12 2.18
N TYR A 56 9.93 2.34 1.16
CA TYR A 56 8.56 2.19 0.69
C TYR A 56 7.70 1.35 1.65
N MET A 57 8.26 0.36 2.34
CA MET A 57 7.54 -0.37 3.39
C MET A 57 7.23 0.54 4.59
N ALA A 58 8.16 1.41 4.99
CA ALA A 58 7.91 2.41 6.03
C ALA A 58 6.78 3.38 5.60
N GLN A 59 6.76 3.81 4.33
CA GLN A 59 5.64 4.63 3.81
C GLN A 59 4.29 3.92 3.88
N LEU A 60 4.24 2.62 3.58
CA LEU A 60 2.99 1.85 3.69
C LEU A 60 2.52 1.73 5.14
N GLU A 61 3.42 1.57 6.10
CA GLU A 61 3.06 1.57 7.52
C GLU A 61 2.47 2.93 7.94
N ILE A 62 3.05 4.03 7.47
CA ILE A 62 2.51 5.38 7.71
C ILE A 62 1.11 5.52 7.06
N CYS A 63 0.93 5.02 5.83
CA CYS A 63 -0.38 5.00 5.17
C CYS A 63 -1.43 4.25 6.01
N PHE A 64 -1.10 3.05 6.48
CA PHE A 64 -1.97 2.28 7.35
C PHE A 64 -2.33 3.04 8.63
N ASN A 65 -1.34 3.63 9.29
CA ASN A 65 -1.56 4.41 10.50
C ASN A 65 -2.48 5.62 10.26
N SER A 66 -2.34 6.29 9.12
CA SER A 66 -3.21 7.40 8.70
C SER A 66 -4.66 6.93 8.46
N ILE A 67 -4.86 5.83 7.74
CA ILE A 67 -6.20 5.24 7.52
C ILE A 67 -6.84 4.83 8.84
N ASN A 68 -6.08 4.19 9.72
CA ASN A 68 -6.55 3.75 11.04
C ASN A 68 -6.96 4.94 11.93
N ALA A 69 -6.16 6.01 11.94
CA ALA A 69 -6.47 7.23 12.67
C ALA A 69 -7.75 7.89 12.12
N PHE A 70 -7.85 8.03 10.79
CA PHE A 70 -9.04 8.57 10.13
C PHE A 70 -10.29 7.77 10.50
N HIS A 71 -10.23 6.44 10.43
CA HIS A 71 -11.34 5.58 10.81
C HIS A 71 -11.74 5.72 12.27
N LYS A 72 -10.78 5.80 13.19
CA LYS A 72 -11.06 6.02 14.62
C LYS A 72 -11.74 7.37 14.87
N SER A 73 -11.41 8.40 14.10
CA SER A 73 -11.96 9.74 14.26
C SER A 73 -13.34 9.90 13.61
N PHE A 74 -13.55 9.33 12.42
CA PHE A 74 -14.73 9.61 11.60
C PHE A 74 -15.67 8.40 11.42
N GLY A 75 -15.28 7.21 11.88
CA GLY A 75 -16.07 5.98 11.73
C GLY A 75 -16.19 5.48 10.28
N SER A 76 -15.40 6.04 9.35
CA SER A 76 -15.39 5.69 7.93
C SER A 76 -13.95 5.52 7.43
N LEU A 77 -13.79 4.90 6.25
CA LEU A 77 -12.47 4.78 5.61
C LEU A 77 -12.28 5.91 4.60
N PRO A 78 -11.02 6.36 4.37
CA PRO A 78 -10.69 7.28 3.30
C PRO A 78 -11.19 6.79 1.92
N VAL A 79 -11.44 7.74 1.04
CA VAL A 79 -12.01 7.52 -0.30
C VAL A 79 -10.98 7.81 -1.40
N ILE A 80 -11.36 7.51 -2.63
CA ILE A 80 -10.54 7.83 -3.80
C ILE A 80 -10.34 9.35 -3.87
N GLY A 81 -9.10 9.77 -4.08
CA GLY A 81 -8.68 11.17 -4.10
C GLY A 81 -8.09 11.65 -2.77
N ASP A 82 -8.34 10.96 -1.66
CA ASP A 82 -7.75 11.33 -0.38
C ASP A 82 -6.24 11.07 -0.39
N ARG A 83 -5.49 11.99 0.22
CA ARG A 83 -4.05 11.85 0.43
C ARG A 83 -3.78 11.35 1.85
N LEU A 84 -2.91 10.36 1.97
CA LEU A 84 -2.55 9.74 3.24
C LEU A 84 -1.33 10.46 3.84
N PHE A 85 -1.36 10.68 5.16
CA PHE A 85 -0.24 11.09 6.03
C PHE A 85 0.53 12.42 5.78
N ASN A 86 0.35 13.11 4.65
CA ASN A 86 0.89 14.46 4.40
C ASN A 86 0.20 15.10 3.17
N GLU A 87 -0.24 16.37 3.23
CA GLU A 87 -0.94 17.05 2.12
C GLU A 87 -0.09 17.26 0.85
N ASP A 88 1.24 17.39 1.00
CA ASP A 88 2.14 17.72 -0.11
C ASP A 88 2.94 16.50 -0.60
N THR A 89 3.24 15.55 0.27
CA THR A 89 4.15 14.42 -0.02
C THR A 89 3.54 13.04 0.22
N GLY A 90 2.32 13.00 0.73
CA GLY A 90 1.61 11.78 1.05
C GLY A 90 1.16 11.03 -0.19
N LEU A 91 0.93 9.72 -0.08
CA LEU A 91 0.39 8.95 -1.20
C LEU A 91 -1.11 9.16 -1.35
N VAL A 92 -1.58 9.29 -2.60
CA VAL A 92 -2.99 9.45 -2.95
C VAL A 92 -3.65 8.10 -3.19
N ILE A 93 -4.87 7.91 -2.66
CA ILE A 93 -5.71 6.77 -3.02
C ILE A 93 -6.26 6.99 -4.43
N LYS A 94 -5.73 6.25 -5.39
CA LYS A 94 -6.18 6.29 -6.79
C LYS A 94 -7.39 5.39 -7.03
N ASP A 95 -7.45 4.26 -6.34
CA ASP A 95 -8.54 3.28 -6.47
C ASP A 95 -8.69 2.47 -5.17
N ARG A 96 -9.85 1.84 -5.01
CA ARG A 96 -10.15 0.92 -3.90
C ARG A 96 -11.00 -0.26 -4.36
N SER A 97 -10.67 -1.44 -3.87
CA SER A 97 -11.48 -2.65 -4.05
C SER A 97 -11.79 -3.31 -2.73
N ILE A 98 -12.93 -4.02 -2.68
CA ILE A 98 -13.42 -4.71 -1.49
C ILE A 98 -13.72 -6.15 -1.87
N ASP A 99 -13.10 -7.09 -1.15
CA ASP A 99 -13.46 -8.50 -1.19
C ASP A 99 -14.14 -8.88 0.13
N GLY A 100 -15.46 -9.05 0.09
CA GLY A 100 -16.26 -9.41 1.25
C GLY A 100 -16.08 -10.86 1.72
N GLY A 101 -15.67 -11.76 0.82
CA GLY A 101 -15.40 -13.16 1.17
C GLY A 101 -14.12 -13.28 1.99
N LEU A 102 -13.09 -12.51 1.62
CA LEU A 102 -11.80 -12.46 2.31
C LEU A 102 -11.72 -11.38 3.39
N ARG A 103 -12.77 -10.58 3.57
CA ARG A 103 -12.79 -9.38 4.42
C ARG A 103 -11.55 -8.50 4.21
N THR A 104 -11.27 -8.21 2.95
CA THR A 104 -10.10 -7.45 2.54
C THR A 104 -10.51 -6.17 1.82
N ILE A 105 -9.81 -5.08 2.13
CA ILE A 105 -9.90 -3.81 1.42
C ILE A 105 -8.51 -3.51 0.87
N THR A 106 -8.43 -3.30 -0.45
CA THR A 106 -7.17 -2.98 -1.13
C THR A 106 -7.21 -1.53 -1.60
N PHE A 107 -6.21 -0.75 -1.20
CA PHE A 107 -6.01 0.63 -1.64
C PHE A 107 -4.90 0.66 -2.70
N VAL A 108 -5.20 1.25 -3.86
CA VAL A 108 -4.19 1.52 -4.90
C VAL A 108 -3.64 2.92 -4.68
N LEU A 109 -2.34 3.02 -4.47
CA LEU A 109 -1.63 4.24 -4.11
C LEU A 109 -0.86 4.82 -5.30
N SER A 110 -0.83 6.14 -5.38
CA SER A 110 0.01 6.91 -6.29
C SER A 110 0.71 8.04 -5.53
N ASP A 111 1.81 8.54 -6.09
CA ASP A 111 2.43 9.83 -5.78
C ASP A 111 1.51 11.05 -6.05
#